data_AF-A0A2N2GMB8-F1
#
_entry.id   AF-A0A2N2GMB8-F1
#
_cell.length_a   1.000
_cell.length_b   1.000
_cell.length_c   1.000
_cell.angle_alpha   90.00
_cell.angle_beta   90.00
_cell.angle_gamma   90.00
#
_symmetry.space_group_name_H-M   'P 1'
#
loop_
_entity.id
_entity.type
_entity.pdbx_description
1 polymer ?
#
loop_
_entity_poly.entity_id
_entity_poly.type
_entity_poly.pdbx_seq_one_letter_code
_entity_poly.pdbx_strand_id
1 'polypeptide(L)' 'VYACCSHGVLSGPAIERLEKSKIKTLIITDSIPLSEAARNCKKIKVLSVCKLLGEAVKRIHSEDSVSSLFV' A
#
# COMPACT_ATOMS: atom_id res chain seq x y z
N VAL A 1 15.98 -9.33 2.31
CA VAL A 1 14.81 -9.54 1.43
C VAL A 1 13.85 -8.38 1.59
N TYR A 2 13.39 -7.80 0.49
CA TYR A 2 12.34 -6.78 0.47
C TYR A 2 11.07 -7.41 -0.10
N ALA A 3 9.90 -7.01 0.40
CA ALA A 3 8.61 -7.45 -0.11
C ALA A 3 7.73 -6.23 -0.40
N CYS A 4 6.87 -6.33 -1.40
CA CYS A 4 5.87 -5.31 -1.69
C CYS A 4 4.54 -5.92 -2.11
N CYS A 5 3.44 -5.27 -1.74
CA CYS A 5 2.11 -5.58 -2.25
C CYS A 5 1.24 -4.32 -2.26
N SER A 6 0.20 -4.29 -3.10
CA SER A 6 -0.71 -3.14 -3.12
C SER A 6 -1.51 -3.06 -1.82
N HIS A 7 -2.06 -4.18 -1.34
CA HIS A 7 -3.04 -4.21 -0.26
C HIS A 7 -2.50 -4.86 1.01
N GLY A 8 -2.34 -4.07 2.08
CA GLY A 8 -1.86 -4.53 3.38
C GLY A 8 -2.97 -4.98 4.32
N VAL A 9 -3.69 -6.06 4.00
CA VAL A 9 -4.78 -6.58 4.87
C VAL A 9 -4.27 -6.98 6.26
N LEU A 10 -3.11 -7.63 6.34
CA LEU A 10 -2.36 -7.91 7.58
C LEU A 10 -3.21 -8.48 8.73
N SER A 11 -4.08 -9.44 8.43
CA SER A 11 -5.01 -10.02 9.40
C SER A 11 -4.36 -11.06 10.34
N GLY A 12 -5.00 -11.29 11.49
CA GLY A 12 -4.60 -12.31 12.46
C GLY A 12 -3.12 -12.16 12.89
N PRO A 13 -2.30 -13.21 12.79
CA PRO A 13 -0.90 -13.18 13.25
C PRO A 13 0.07 -12.53 12.25
N ALA A 14 -0.40 -11.75 11.27
CA ALA A 14 0.44 -11.22 10.18
C ALA A 14 1.60 -10.35 10.69
N ILE A 15 1.36 -9.48 11.67
CA ILE A 15 2.40 -8.58 12.22
C ILE A 15 3.48 -9.39 12.94
N GLU A 16 3.08 -10.32 13.80
CA GLU A 16 4.01 -11.22 14.50
C GLU A 16 4.87 -12.03 13.51
N ARG A 17 4.24 -12.57 12.46
CA ARG A 17 4.95 -13.32 11.40
C ARG A 17 5.92 -12.43 10.64
N LEU A 18 5.53 -11.19 10.32
CA LEU A 18 6.39 -10.24 9.64
C LEU A 18 7.62 -9.89 10.50
N GLU A 19 7.41 -9.65 11.78
CA GLU A 19 8.49 -9.34 12.73
C GLU A 19 9.48 -10.51 12.85
N LYS A 20 8.99 -11.74 12.99
CA LYS A 20 9.81 -12.96 13.04
C LYS A 20 10.46 -13.35 11.71
N SER A 21 10.00 -12.76 10.59
CA SER A 21 10.51 -13.10 9.26
C SER A 21 11.89 -12.49 8.95
N LYS A 22 12.54 -13.03 7.91
CA LYS A 22 13.77 -12.47 7.30
C LYS A 22 13.51 -11.25 6.39
N ILE A 23 12.27 -10.77 6.30
CA ILE A 23 11.93 -9.57 5.52
C ILE A 23 12.51 -8.35 6.24
N LYS A 24 13.27 -7.55 5.48
CA LYS A 24 13.87 -6.30 5.95
C LYS A 24 12.86 -5.15 5.92
N THR A 25 12.08 -5.06 4.84
CA THR A 25 11.02 -4.06 4.69
C THR A 25 9.90 -4.64 3.85
N LEU A 26 8.66 -4.41 4.31
CA LEU A 26 7.43 -4.63 3.58
C LEU A 26 6.88 -3.28 3.12
N ILE A 27 6.82 -3.05 1.81
CA ILE A 27 6.24 -1.84 1.22
C ILE A 27 4.78 -2.12 0.83
N ILE A 28 3.86 -1.32 1.33
CA ILE A 28 2.43 -1.41 1.02
C ILE A 28 1.85 -0.07 0.65
N THR A 29 0.70 -0.04 -0.01
CA THR A 29 -0.02 1.23 -0.22
C THR A 29 -0.95 1.55 0.96
N ASP A 30 -1.37 2.79 1.05
CA ASP A 30 -2.44 3.26 1.95
C ASP A 30 -3.86 2.90 1.48
N SER A 31 -4.02 1.93 0.56
CA SER A 31 -5.33 1.44 0.11
C SER A 31 -6.18 0.79 1.21
N ILE A 32 -5.55 0.35 2.30
CA ILE A 32 -6.21 -0.18 3.50
C ILE A 32 -5.66 0.55 4.73
N PRO A 33 -6.53 1.13 5.59
CA PRO A 33 -6.09 1.71 6.85
C PRO A 33 -5.41 0.68 7.74
N LEU A 34 -4.23 1.02 8.26
CA LEU A 34 -3.48 0.13 9.16
C LEU A 34 -4.06 0.13 10.57
N SER A 35 -4.09 -1.07 11.16
CA SER A 35 -4.27 -1.26 12.61
C SER A 35 -3.12 -0.64 13.40
N GLU A 36 -3.32 -0.38 14.69
CA GLU A 36 -2.27 0.18 15.55
C GLU A 36 -1.01 -0.69 15.58
N ALA A 37 -1.16 -2.01 15.69
CA ALA A 37 -0.04 -2.96 15.65
C ALA A 37 0.77 -2.84 14.35
N ALA A 38 0.09 -2.69 13.21
CA ALA A 38 0.74 -2.50 11.92
C ALA A 38 1.45 -1.14 11.81
N ARG A 39 0.85 -0.07 12.33
CA ARG A 39 1.47 1.27 12.36
C ARG A 39 2.75 1.30 13.19
N ASN A 40 2.80 0.50 14.25
CA ASN A 40 3.95 0.40 15.15
C ASN A 40 5.06 -0.54 14.64
N CYS A 41 4.80 -1.33 13.59
CA CYS A 41 5.77 -2.26 13.04
C CYS A 41 6.82 -1.54 12.17
N LYS A 42 8.06 -1.44 12.67
CA LYS A 42 9.17 -0.73 12.00
C LYS A 42 9.59 -1.32 10.64
N LYS A 43 9.14 -2.53 10.31
CA LYS A 43 9.39 -3.18 9.02
C LYS A 43 8.43 -2.71 7.92
N ILE A 44 7.34 -2.01 8.24
CA ILE A 44 6.34 -1.58 7.28
C ILE A 44 6.66 -0.18 6.77
N LYS A 45 6.63 -0.01 5.44
CA LYS A 45 6.68 1.30 4.78
C LYS A 45 5.40 1.48 3.96
N VAL A 46 4.67 2.55 4.22
CA VAL A 46 3.44 2.88 3.49
C VAL A 46 3.75 3.90 2.39
N LEU A 47 3.25 3.66 1.17
CA LEU A 47 3.27 4.60 0.06
C LEU A 47 1.85 5.03 -0.27
N SER A 48 1.65 6.31 -0.57
CA SER A 48 0.32 6.78 -0.89
C SER A 48 -0.08 6.47 -2.33
N VAL A 49 -1.29 5.94 -2.52
CA VAL A 49 -1.93 5.80 -3.84
C VAL A 49 -2.87 6.97 -4.15
N CYS A 50 -3.02 7.93 -3.22
CA CYS A 50 -3.94 9.08 -3.33
C CYS A 50 -3.76 9.84 -4.66
N LYS A 51 -2.51 10.15 -5.06
CA LYS A 51 -2.25 10.88 -6.31
C LYS A 51 -2.76 10.13 -7.55
N LEU A 52 -2.55 8.81 -7.60
CA LEU A 52 -2.98 7.97 -8.72
C LEU A 52 -4.51 7.90 -8.80
N LEU A 53 -5.18 7.69 -7.66
CA LEU A 53 -6.64 7.64 -7.60
C LEU A 53 -7.27 9.00 -7.90
N GLY A 54 -6.73 10.09 -7.36
CA GLY A 54 -7.23 11.45 -7.62
C GLY A 54 -7.14 11.83 -9.10
N GLU A 55 -6.04 11.48 -9.76
CA GLU A 55 -5.86 11.72 -11.19
C GLU A 55 -6.80 10.84 -12.04
N ALA A 56 -7.05 9.60 -11.62
CA ALA A 56 -8.04 8.74 -12.27
C ALA A 56 -9.45 9.34 -12.19
N VAL A 57 -9.87 9.82 -11.02
CA VAL A 57 -11.17 10.49 -10.84
C VAL A 57 -11.27 11.74 -11.72
N LYS A 58 -10.22 12.57 -11.73
CA LYS A 58 -10.16 13.77 -12.57
C LYS A 58 -10.34 13.43 -14.05
N ARG A 59 -9.62 12.43 -14.56
CA ARG A 59 -9.70 12.02 -15.97
C ARG A 59 -11.05 11.45 -16.36
N ILE A 60 -11.64 10.63 -15.49
CA ILE A 60 -13.01 10.12 -15.69
C ILE A 60 -13.99 11.31 -15.79
N HIS A 61 -13.85 12.31 -14.92
CA HIS A 61 -14.70 13.49 -14.95
C HIS A 61 -14.50 14.36 -16.18
N SER A 62 -13.26 14.48 -16.66
CA SER A 62 -12.89 15.28 -17.84
C SER A 62 -12.97 14.53 -19.17
N GLU A 63 -13.45 13.29 -19.19
CA GLU A 63 -13.45 12.40 -20.37
C GLU A 63 -12.06 12.18 -21.00
N ASP A 64 -11.01 12.35 -20.19
CA ASP A 64 -9.63 12.11 -20.58
C ASP A 64 -9.25 10.63 -20.50
N SER A 65 -8.23 10.22 -21.24
CA SER A 65 -7.74 8.83 -21.21
C SER A 65 -7.16 8.44 -19.85
N VAL A 66 -7.81 7.53 -19.13
CA VAL A 66 -7.30 6.90 -17.89
C VAL A 66 -6.07 6.04 -18.18
N SER A 67 -6.00 5.39 -19.35
CA SER A 67 -4.89 4.51 -19.73
C SER A 67 -3.54 5.24 -19.73
N SER A 68 -3.54 6.55 -19.94
CA SER A 68 -2.31 7.34 -19.90
C SER A 68 -1.72 7.58 -18.50
N LEU A 69 -2.33 7.05 -17.45
CA LEU A 69 -1.74 6.96 -16.11
C LEU A 69 -0.66 5.87 -15.98
N PHE A 70 -0.58 4.95 -16.94
CA PHE A 70 0.27 3.75 -16.88
C PHE A 70 1.33 3.69 -17.98
N VAL A 71 1.66 4.85 -18.58
CA VAL A 71 2.72 5.02 -19.59
C VAL A 71 3.99 5.55 -18.95
#